data_AF-A0A1A6GDI8-F1
#
_entry.id   AF-A0A1A6GDI8-F1
#
_cell.length_a   1.000
_cell.length_b   1.000
_cell.length_c   1.000
_cell.angle_alpha   90.00
_cell.angle_beta   90.00
_cell.angle_gamma   90.00
#
_symmetry.space_group_name_H-M   'P 1'
#
loop_
_entity.id
_entity.type
_entity.pdbx_description
1 polymer ?
#
loop_
_entity_poly.entity_id
_entity_poly.type
_entity_poly.pdbx_seq_one_letter_code
_entity_poly.pdbx_strand_id
1 'polypeptide(L)'
;MEYTMDVFFRQTWIDKRLKYDGPIEILRLNNMMVTKVWTPDTFFRNGKKSVSHNMTAPNKLFRIMRNGTILYTMRLTISAECPMRLVDFPMDDAYPKSEMIYTWTKGPEKSVEVPKESSSLVQYDLIGQTVSSETIKSITGEYIVMTVYFHLRRKMGYFMIQTYIPCIM
;
A
#
# COMPACT_ATOMS: atom_id res chain seq x y z
N MET A 1 -4.08 -18.22 3.28
CA MET A 1 -2.93 -17.69 4.04
C MET A 1 -2.90 -16.20 3.82
N GLU A 2 -3.26 -15.43 4.84
CA GLU A 2 -3.55 -14.01 4.68
C GLU A 2 -2.92 -13.22 5.81
N TYR A 3 -2.60 -11.97 5.53
CA TYR A 3 -2.25 -10.99 6.53
C TYR A 3 -3.06 -9.73 6.28
N THR A 4 -3.37 -9.04 7.37
CA THR A 4 -4.11 -7.79 7.33
C THR A 4 -3.18 -6.66 7.71
N MET A 5 -3.20 -5.59 6.94
CA MET A 5 -2.48 -4.36 7.24
C MET A 5 -3.42 -3.16 7.16
N ASP A 6 -3.20 -2.18 8.03
CA ASP A 6 -3.83 -0.86 7.96
C ASP A 6 -2.77 0.13 7.50
N VAL A 7 -3.05 0.82 6.39
CA VAL A 7 -2.09 1.69 5.73
C VAL A 7 -2.68 3.06 5.43
N PHE A 8 -1.87 4.10 5.61
CA PHE A 8 -2.10 5.40 5.01
C PHE A 8 -1.44 5.43 3.63
N PHE A 9 -2.21 5.08 2.61
CA PHE A 9 -1.74 5.06 1.24
C PHE A 9 -1.71 6.47 0.66
N ARG A 10 -0.52 6.94 0.26
CA ARG A 10 -0.29 8.30 -0.25
C ARG A 10 0.21 8.25 -1.68
N GLN A 11 -0.39 9.08 -2.52
CA GLN A 11 -0.03 9.21 -3.92
C GLN A 11 0.14 10.69 -4.28
N THR A 12 1.07 10.96 -5.18
CA THR A 12 1.33 12.30 -5.67
C THR A 12 1.54 12.26 -7.17
N TRP A 13 0.82 13.11 -7.88
CA TRP A 13 0.97 13.29 -9.33
C TRP A 13 0.75 14.76 -9.68
N ILE A 14 1.09 15.14 -10.91
CA ILE A 14 0.91 16.51 -11.41
C ILE A 14 -0.22 16.49 -12.44
N ASP A 15 -1.28 17.26 -12.21
CA ASP A 15 -2.32 17.53 -13.21
C ASP A 15 -2.31 19.01 -13.58
N LYS A 16 -1.83 19.31 -14.79
CA LYS A 16 -1.72 20.68 -15.30
C LYS A 16 -3.08 21.39 -15.40
N ARG A 17 -4.18 20.64 -15.53
CA ARG A 17 -5.54 21.19 -15.64
C ARG A 17 -6.03 21.79 -14.33
N LEU A 18 -5.45 21.36 -13.21
CA LEU A 18 -5.79 21.83 -11.86
C LEU A 18 -4.82 22.89 -11.35
N LYS A 19 -3.94 23.42 -12.22
CA LYS A 19 -3.14 24.59 -11.89
C LYS A 19 -4.06 25.78 -11.71
N TYR A 20 -3.86 26.54 -10.64
CA TYR A 20 -4.66 27.72 -10.34
C TYR A 20 -3.74 28.86 -9.91
N ASP A 21 -4.25 30.08 -10.01
CA ASP A 21 -3.54 31.28 -9.56
C ASP A 21 -4.31 31.93 -8.41
N GLY A 22 -3.59 32.38 -7.39
CA GLY A 22 -4.20 32.96 -6.19
C GLY A 22 -3.29 32.95 -4.95
N PRO A 23 -3.72 33.60 -3.86
CA PRO A 23 -2.93 33.71 -2.64
C PRO A 23 -2.82 32.39 -1.85
N ILE A 24 -3.69 31.41 -2.12
CA ILE A 24 -3.73 30.15 -1.39
C ILE A 24 -2.74 29.16 -2.02
N GLU A 25 -1.73 28.73 -1.26
CA GLU A 25 -0.73 27.79 -1.78
C GLU A 25 -1.24 26.35 -1.94
N ILE A 26 -2.16 25.92 -1.07
CA ILE A 26 -2.70 24.56 -1.04
C ILE A 26 -4.22 24.59 -0.86
N LEU A 27 -4.94 24.16 -1.89
CA LEU A 27 -6.38 23.91 -1.80
C LEU A 27 -6.63 22.56 -1.14
N ARG A 28 -7.51 22.55 -0.14
CA ARG A 28 -7.97 21.33 0.54
C ARG A 28 -9.37 21.03 0.05
N LEU A 29 -9.54 19.94 -0.67
CA LEU A 29 -10.84 19.58 -1.23
C LEU A 29 -11.65 18.72 -0.26
N ASN A 30 -12.97 18.93 -0.27
CA ASN A 30 -13.93 18.01 0.36
C ASN A 30 -14.13 16.77 -0.52
N ASN A 31 -14.56 15.67 0.09
CA ASN A 31 -14.81 14.36 -0.54
C ASN A 31 -15.71 14.43 -1.79
N MET A 32 -16.67 15.37 -1.85
CA MET A 32 -17.54 15.56 -3.03
C MET A 32 -16.80 16.05 -4.28
N MET A 33 -15.70 16.77 -4.12
CA MET A 33 -14.90 17.24 -5.25
C MET A 33 -13.87 16.19 -5.69
N VAL A 34 -13.42 15.32 -4.77
CA VAL A 34 -12.46 14.25 -5.07
C VAL A 34 -12.99 13.31 -6.15
N THR A 35 -14.28 13.01 -6.16
CA THR A 35 -14.90 12.12 -7.16
C THR A 35 -14.99 12.74 -8.56
N LYS A 36 -14.78 14.05 -8.70
CA LYS A 36 -14.80 14.76 -9.98
C LYS A 36 -13.41 14.94 -10.60
N VAL A 37 -12.36 14.66 -9.83
CA VAL A 37 -10.99 14.76 -10.28
C VAL A 37 -10.49 13.38 -10.70
N TRP A 38 -9.76 13.32 -11.80
CA TRP A 38 -9.10 12.07 -12.20
C TRP A 38 -8.12 11.63 -11.11
N THR A 39 -8.25 10.38 -10.68
CA THR A 39 -7.34 9.73 -9.73
C THR A 39 -6.80 8.46 -10.37
N PRO A 40 -5.51 8.12 -10.14
CA PRO A 40 -4.97 6.86 -10.61
C PRO A 40 -5.74 5.69 -9.99
N ASP A 41 -6.04 4.70 -10.81
CA ASP A 41 -6.86 3.52 -10.54
C ASP A 41 -6.04 2.38 -9.90
N THR A 42 -5.16 2.73 -8.96
CA THR A 42 -4.25 1.78 -8.30
C THR A 42 -4.97 0.70 -7.51
N PHE A 43 -4.57 -0.56 -7.68
CA PHE A 43 -5.08 -1.71 -6.92
C PHE A 43 -3.95 -2.58 -6.37
N PHE A 44 -4.32 -3.44 -5.41
CA PHE A 44 -3.42 -4.40 -4.79
C PHE A 44 -3.55 -5.75 -5.48
N ARG A 45 -2.50 -6.16 -6.20
CA ARG A 45 -2.50 -7.38 -7.03
C ARG A 45 -2.68 -8.68 -6.25
N ASN A 46 -2.21 -8.73 -5.00
CA ASN A 46 -2.44 -9.85 -4.07
C ASN A 46 -3.51 -9.53 -3.02
N GLY A 47 -4.28 -8.45 -3.20
CA GLY A 47 -5.34 -8.07 -2.28
C GLY A 47 -6.57 -8.96 -2.48
N LYS A 48 -6.89 -9.82 -1.52
CA LYS A 48 -8.14 -10.59 -1.54
C LYS A 48 -9.34 -9.74 -1.15
N LYS A 49 -9.15 -8.86 -0.17
CA LYS A 49 -10.16 -7.91 0.28
C LYS A 49 -9.50 -6.62 0.71
N SER A 50 -9.94 -5.50 0.15
CA SER A 50 -9.51 -4.16 0.57
C SER A 50 -10.72 -3.36 1.04
N VAL A 51 -10.64 -2.80 2.25
CA VAL A 51 -11.68 -1.96 2.84
C VAL A 51 -11.15 -0.52 2.93
N SER A 52 -11.82 0.39 2.23
CA SER A 52 -11.61 1.83 2.40
C SER A 52 -12.41 2.31 3.61
N HIS A 53 -11.75 2.89 4.62
CA HIS A 53 -12.44 3.37 5.82
C HIS A 53 -13.31 4.59 5.51
N ASN A 54 -14.58 4.55 5.92
CA ASN A 54 -15.61 5.56 5.62
C ASN A 54 -16.32 6.13 6.86
N MET A 55 -15.83 5.85 8.06
CA MET A 55 -16.44 6.27 9.33
C MET A 55 -15.61 7.37 10.01
N THR A 56 -16.16 8.52 10.41
CA THR A 56 -17.51 9.11 10.18
C THR A 56 -17.66 9.82 8.83
N ALA A 57 -16.56 10.01 8.09
CA ALA A 57 -16.53 10.47 6.71
C ALA A 57 -15.53 9.60 5.91
N PRO A 58 -15.62 9.57 4.57
CA PRO A 58 -14.58 8.95 3.75
C PRO A 58 -13.21 9.51 4.14
N ASN A 59 -12.31 8.64 4.60
CA ASN A 59 -10.96 9.02 5.05
C ASN A 59 -10.04 9.25 3.85
N LYS A 60 -10.46 10.15 2.97
CA LYS A 60 -9.77 10.59 1.77
C LYS A 60 -9.38 12.05 1.96
N LEU A 61 -8.10 12.33 1.87
CA LEU A 61 -7.56 13.68 1.94
C LEU A 61 -6.98 14.03 0.57
N PHE A 62 -7.46 15.11 -0.01
CA PHE A 62 -7.06 15.56 -1.33
C PHE A 62 -6.60 17.01 -1.26
N ARG A 63 -5.34 17.25 -1.64
CA ARG A 63 -4.71 18.56 -1.61
C ARG A 63 -4.16 18.89 -3.00
N ILE A 64 -4.46 20.08 -3.49
CA ILE A 64 -3.93 20.60 -4.75
C ILE A 64 -2.99 21.75 -4.42
N MET A 65 -1.72 21.61 -4.77
CA MET A 65 -0.74 22.70 -4.73
C MET A 65 -0.95 23.62 -5.94
N ARG A 66 -0.59 24.90 -5.80
CA ARG A 66 -0.73 25.92 -6.86
C ARG A 66 -0.15 25.52 -8.22
N ASN A 67 0.92 24.73 -8.23
CA ASN A 67 1.56 24.26 -9.48
C ASN A 67 0.80 23.09 -10.17
N GLY A 68 -0.33 22.63 -9.64
CA GLY A 68 -1.08 21.48 -10.13
C GLY A 68 -0.61 20.13 -9.57
N THR A 69 0.32 20.12 -8.61
CA THR A 69 0.66 18.91 -7.87
C THR A 69 -0.50 18.53 -6.98
N ILE A 70 -0.86 17.26 -6.98
CA ILE A 70 -1.95 16.69 -6.20
C ILE A 70 -1.35 15.73 -5.19
N LEU A 71 -1.73 15.87 -3.93
CA LEU A 71 -1.51 14.88 -2.89
C LEU A 71 -2.85 14.25 -2.52
N TYR A 72 -2.95 12.96 -2.79
CA TYR A 72 -4.10 12.13 -2.41
C TYR A 72 -3.66 11.14 -1.34
N THR A 73 -4.39 11.08 -0.24
CA THR A 73 -4.14 10.16 0.86
C THR A 73 -5.43 9.44 1.22
N MET A 74 -5.36 8.13 1.40
CA MET A 74 -6.48 7.33 1.88
C MET A 74 -6.01 6.35 2.96
N ARG A 75 -6.89 6.05 3.92
CA ARG A 75 -6.68 4.95 4.88
C ARG A 75 -7.35 3.69 4.36
N LEU A 76 -6.57 2.62 4.21
CA LEU A 76 -7.03 1.33 3.71
C LEU A 76 -6.68 0.23 4.71
N THR A 77 -7.64 -0.65 4.98
CA THR A 77 -7.35 -1.98 5.53
C THR A 77 -7.28 -2.96 4.38
N ILE A 78 -6.13 -3.61 4.21
CA ILE A 78 -5.88 -4.55 3.12
C ILE A 78 -5.64 -5.93 3.73
N SER A 79 -6.49 -6.88 3.36
CA SER A 79 -6.26 -8.30 3.55
C SER A 79 -5.60 -8.84 2.28
N ALA A 80 -4.30 -9.06 2.37
CA ALA A 80 -3.46 -9.50 1.28
C ALA A 80 -3.11 -10.98 1.44
N GLU A 81 -3.06 -11.68 0.32
CA GLU A 81 -2.51 -13.02 0.25
C GLU A 81 -1.00 -12.97 0.45
N CYS A 82 -0.54 -13.73 1.42
CA CYS A 82 0.87 -14.04 1.59
C CYS A 82 1.00 -15.54 1.35
N PRO A 83 1.48 -15.96 0.18
CA PRO A 83 1.83 -17.35 -0.03
C PRO A 83 3.05 -17.65 0.86
N MET A 84 2.82 -18.18 2.06
CA MET A 84 3.89 -18.89 2.77
C MET A 84 4.25 -20.06 1.88
N ARG A 85 5.45 -20.03 1.28
CA ARG A 85 5.90 -20.96 0.22
C ARG A 85 5.29 -22.36 0.33
N LEU A 86 4.23 -22.55 -0.45
CA LEU A 86 3.69 -23.81 -0.95
C LEU A 86 3.22 -23.51 -2.38
N VAL A 87 4.23 -23.38 -3.26
CA VAL A 87 4.24 -23.59 -4.72
C VAL A 87 2.97 -23.14 -5.50
N ASP A 88 2.96 -21.85 -5.89
CA ASP A 88 2.25 -21.17 -7.00
C ASP A 88 0.70 -21.18 -7.15
N PHE A 89 0.17 -20.01 -7.61
CA PHE A 89 -1.10 -19.74 -8.35
C PHE A 89 -2.25 -18.99 -7.61
N PRO A 90 -3.05 -18.10 -8.27
CA PRO A 90 -2.84 -17.25 -9.47
C PRO A 90 -2.96 -15.72 -9.21
N MET A 91 -2.46 -14.92 -10.17
CA MET A 91 -2.31 -13.46 -10.12
C MET A 91 -3.09 -12.77 -11.24
N ASP A 92 -3.82 -11.69 -10.95
CA ASP A 92 -4.58 -10.93 -11.96
C ASP A 92 -4.14 -9.45 -12.05
N ASP A 93 -3.89 -9.03 -13.30
CA ASP A 93 -3.69 -7.71 -13.93
C ASP A 93 -2.84 -6.60 -13.26
N ALA A 94 -2.42 -5.63 -14.08
CA ALA A 94 -1.77 -4.36 -13.69
C ALA A 94 -2.11 -3.29 -14.77
N TYR A 95 -1.64 -2.02 -14.68
CA TYR A 95 -1.79 -0.94 -15.72
C TYR A 95 -0.58 -0.61 -16.60
N PRO A 96 -0.77 -0.40 -17.93
CA PRO A 96 0.33 -0.42 -18.87
C PRO A 96 1.26 0.80 -18.68
N LYS A 97 2.56 0.58 -18.82
CA LYS A 97 3.68 1.49 -18.66
C LYS A 97 3.64 2.65 -19.66
N SER A 98 2.90 2.48 -20.76
CA SER A 98 2.61 3.56 -21.72
C SER A 98 1.71 4.65 -21.14
N GLU A 99 0.98 4.39 -20.05
CA GLU A 99 0.01 5.32 -19.48
C GLU A 99 0.49 5.93 -18.16
N MET A 100 1.12 5.14 -17.28
CA MET A 100 1.52 5.62 -15.96
C MET A 100 2.79 4.94 -15.43
N ILE A 101 3.69 5.76 -14.86
CA ILE A 101 4.95 5.31 -14.24
C ILE A 101 4.90 5.61 -12.74
N TYR A 102 4.82 4.55 -11.92
CA TYR A 102 4.91 4.68 -10.47
C TYR A 102 6.36 4.80 -10.00
N THR A 103 6.60 5.67 -9.02
CA THR A 103 7.90 5.84 -8.37
C THR A 103 7.73 6.05 -6.86
N TRP A 104 8.75 5.67 -6.09
CA TRP A 104 8.79 5.88 -4.64
C TRP A 104 9.18 7.33 -4.33
N THR A 105 8.30 8.08 -3.64
CA THR A 105 8.46 9.54 -3.44
C THR A 105 9.72 9.95 -2.67
N LYS A 106 10.13 9.16 -1.68
CA LYS A 106 11.34 9.40 -0.88
C LYS A 106 12.47 8.40 -1.22
N GLY A 107 12.36 7.73 -2.37
CA GLY A 107 13.20 6.59 -2.71
C GLY A 107 12.81 5.30 -1.97
N PRO A 108 13.50 4.18 -2.24
CA PRO A 108 13.10 2.85 -1.79
C PRO A 108 13.03 2.73 -0.26
N GLU A 109 14.06 3.17 0.45
CA GLU A 109 14.20 2.90 1.88
C GLU A 109 13.27 3.73 2.78
N LYS A 110 12.86 4.92 2.33
CA LYS A 110 12.15 5.91 3.16
C LYS A 110 10.68 6.10 2.80
N SER A 111 10.21 5.49 1.71
CA SER A 111 8.82 5.69 1.26
C SER A 111 7.80 4.81 2.00
N VAL A 112 8.26 3.72 2.65
CA VAL A 112 7.42 2.84 3.48
C VAL A 112 7.86 2.95 4.93
N GLU A 113 7.03 3.60 5.74
CA GLU A 113 7.26 3.84 7.16
C GLU A 113 6.33 2.93 7.98
N VAL A 114 6.91 2.07 8.82
CA VAL A 114 6.17 1.23 9.78
C VAL A 114 6.49 1.71 11.20
N PRO A 115 5.54 2.29 11.94
CA PRO A 115 5.80 2.73 13.31
C PRO A 115 6.03 1.52 14.22
N LYS A 116 7.01 1.62 15.13
CA LYS A 116 7.38 0.52 16.05
C LYS A 116 6.23 0.09 16.95
N GLU A 117 5.35 1.02 17.31
CA GLU A 117 4.20 0.81 18.18
C GLU A 117 3.01 0.17 17.46
N SER A 118 3.06 0.06 16.13
CA SER A 118 1.93 -0.39 15.30
C SER A 118 1.91 -1.89 15.01
N SER A 119 2.76 -2.69 15.68
CA SER A 119 2.79 -4.14 15.48
C SER A 119 1.74 -4.85 16.33
N SER A 120 0.66 -5.32 15.71
CA SER A 120 -0.36 -6.17 16.34
C SER A 120 -0.07 -7.68 16.19
N LEU A 121 1.19 -8.05 15.91
CA LEU A 121 1.58 -9.42 15.58
C LEU A 121 1.78 -10.27 16.84
N VAL A 122 0.87 -11.22 17.05
CA VAL A 122 0.91 -12.13 18.21
C VAL A 122 2.04 -13.16 18.08
N GLN A 123 2.05 -13.92 16.97
CA GLN A 123 2.96 -15.06 16.75
C GLN A 123 4.25 -14.70 16.00
N TYR A 124 4.36 -13.48 15.47
CA TYR A 124 5.47 -13.05 14.65
C TYR A 124 6.05 -11.73 15.16
N ASP A 125 7.32 -11.51 14.87
CA ASP A 125 8.00 -10.23 14.94
C ASP A 125 8.19 -9.70 13.53
N LEU A 126 7.90 -8.43 13.30
CA LEU A 126 8.31 -7.73 12.09
C LEU A 126 9.77 -7.31 12.24
N ILE A 127 10.67 -7.95 11.48
CA ILE A 127 12.10 -7.65 11.51
C ILE A 127 12.39 -6.36 10.72
N GLY A 128 11.67 -6.17 9.63
CA GLY A 128 11.81 -5.01 8.76
C GLY A 128 11.07 -5.17 7.45
N GLN A 129 11.30 -4.24 6.54
CA GLN A 129 10.68 -4.20 5.23
C GLN A 129 11.71 -3.88 4.14
N THR A 130 11.48 -4.40 2.95
CA THR A 130 12.25 -4.06 1.75
C THR A 130 11.28 -3.66 0.66
N VAL A 131 11.64 -2.70 -0.18
CA VAL A 131 10.80 -2.32 -1.31
C VAL A 131 11.55 -2.54 -2.61
N SER A 132 10.81 -2.90 -3.65
CA SER A 132 11.31 -2.99 -5.02
C SER A 132 10.31 -2.40 -6.00
N SER A 133 10.75 -2.22 -7.23
CA SER A 133 9.90 -1.84 -8.36
C SER A 133 10.31 -2.69 -9.55
N GLU A 134 9.35 -3.38 -10.15
CA GLU A 134 9.61 -4.32 -11.24
C GLU A 134 8.70 -3.99 -12.44
N THR A 135 9.19 -4.29 -13.64
CA THR A 135 8.37 -4.22 -14.85
C THR A 135 7.91 -5.62 -15.24
N ILE A 136 6.62 -5.87 -15.25
CA ILE A 136 6.01 -7.15 -15.63
C ILE A 136 5.39 -7.02 -17.01
N LYS A 137 5.54 -8.03 -17.87
CA LYS A 137 4.80 -8.13 -19.14
C LYS A 137 3.54 -8.95 -18.92
N SER A 138 2.38 -8.38 -19.22
CA SER A 138 1.11 -9.12 -19.33
C SER A 138 0.61 -9.10 -20.78
N ILE A 139 -0.46 -9.82 -21.05
CA ILE A 139 -1.14 -9.88 -22.36
C ILE A 139 -1.57 -8.49 -22.85
N THR A 140 -1.83 -7.57 -21.93
CA THR A 140 -2.38 -6.23 -22.17
C THR A 140 -1.29 -5.14 -22.24
N GLY A 141 0.00 -5.45 -21.96
CA GLY A 141 1.09 -4.47 -21.98
C GLY A 141 2.29 -4.77 -21.07
N GLU A 142 3.20 -3.80 -20.92
CA GLU A 142 4.23 -3.78 -19.87
C GLU A 142 3.71 -3.01 -18.66
N TYR A 143 4.04 -3.39 -17.43
CA TYR A 143 3.38 -2.93 -16.22
C TYR A 143 4.42 -2.61 -15.15
N ILE A 144 4.36 -1.44 -14.50
CA ILE A 144 5.23 -1.16 -13.35
C ILE A 144 4.51 -1.57 -12.07
N VAL A 145 5.10 -2.55 -11.38
CA VAL A 145 4.60 -3.08 -10.11
C VAL A 145 5.51 -2.61 -8.99
N MET A 146 4.89 -1.94 -8.01
CA MET A 146 5.55 -1.51 -6.79
C MET A 146 5.36 -2.59 -5.73
N THR A 147 6.46 -3.14 -5.20
CA THR A 147 6.42 -4.28 -4.28
C THR A 147 7.00 -3.91 -2.94
N VAL A 148 6.34 -4.33 -1.87
CA VAL A 148 6.82 -4.20 -0.48
C VAL A 148 6.88 -5.60 0.12
N TYR A 149 8.05 -5.99 0.59
CA TYR A 149 8.30 -7.22 1.32
C TYR A 149 8.35 -6.92 2.81
N PHE A 150 7.52 -7.59 3.60
CA PHE A 150 7.57 -7.56 5.05
C PHE A 150 8.26 -8.82 5.57
N HIS A 151 9.36 -8.64 6.29
CA HIS A 151 10.16 -9.75 6.83
C HIS A 151 9.64 -10.11 8.21
N LEU A 152 8.96 -11.25 8.31
CA LEU A 152 8.37 -11.74 9.55
C LEU A 152 9.17 -12.92 10.11
N ARG A 153 9.42 -12.91 11.43
CA ARG A 153 10.02 -14.04 12.15
C ARG A 153 9.07 -14.58 13.19
N ARG A 154 8.86 -15.90 13.19
CA ARG A 154 7.99 -16.58 14.16
C ARG A 154 8.61 -16.59 15.54
N LYS A 155 7.81 -16.30 16.57
CA LYS A 155 8.18 -16.47 17.98
C LYS A 155 8.13 -17.96 18.36
N MET A 156 9.22 -18.48 18.93
CA MET A 156 9.33 -19.90 19.28
C MET A 156 8.92 -20.25 20.72
N GLY A 157 8.80 -19.26 21.60
CA GLY A 157 8.57 -19.51 23.04
C GLY A 157 7.33 -20.34 23.35
N TYR A 158 6.21 -20.08 22.67
CA TYR A 158 4.98 -20.85 22.83
C TYR A 158 5.16 -22.33 22.43
N PHE A 159 5.79 -22.59 21.28
CA PHE A 159 6.01 -23.94 20.78
C PHE A 159 6.98 -24.73 21.66
N MET A 160 8.00 -24.06 22.22
CA MET A 160 8.92 -24.70 23.17
C MET A 160 8.18 -25.24 24.39
N ILE A 161 7.31 -24.43 25.01
CA ILE A 161 6.61 -24.80 26.24
C ILE A 161 5.49 -25.82 25.99
N GLN A 162 4.71 -25.63 24.92
CA GLN A 162 3.50 -26.43 24.68
C GLN A 162 3.76 -27.72 23.91
N THR A 163 4.86 -27.81 23.15
CA THR A 163 5.11 -28.95 22.26
C THR A 163 6.46 -29.59 22.55
N TYR A 164 7.56 -28.84 22.51
CA TYR A 164 8.89 -29.46 22.63
C TYR A 164 9.18 -30.00 24.03
N ILE A 165 8.93 -29.21 25.09
CA ILE A 165 9.20 -29.64 26.47
C ILE A 165 8.39 -30.90 26.85
N PRO A 166 7.06 -30.96 26.62
CA PRO A 166 6.27 -32.15 26.91
C PRO A 166 6.65 -33.41 26.11
N CYS A 167 7.24 -33.25 24.92
CA CYS A 167 7.68 -34.39 24.11
C CYS A 167 9.09 -34.88 24.47
N ILE A 168 9.88 -34.09 25.21
CA ILE A 168 11.23 -34.45 25.66
C ILE A 168 11.22 -35.09 27.05
N MET A 169 10.25 -34.72 27.90
CA MET A 169 9.99 -35.32 29.21
C MET A 169 9.29 -36.66 29.09
#